data_AF-A0A958AZC9-F1
#
_entry.id   AF-A0A958AZC9-F1
#
_cell.length_a   1.000
_cell.length_b   1.000
_cell.length_c   1.000
_cell.angle_alpha   90.00
_cell.angle_beta   90.00
_cell.angle_gamma   90.00
#
_symmetry.space_group_name_H-M   'P 1'
#
loop_
_entity.id
_entity.type
_entity.pdbx_description
1 polymer ?
#
loop_
_entity_poly.entity_id
_entity_poly.type
_entity_poly.pdbx_seq_one_letter_code
_entity_poly.pdbx_strand_id
1 'polypeptide(L)'
;LGFSPVREIGPFERTTFKGWDAWQATGRSQFSYEDVAWLIFYTPEVDKTWFIGTIAVLPPGGIDAHAALRESFDVDPTVHADGVAPSPLVQLLPAPELLEPAMGEKFSGTDEPVVLRWQPVKELAPDEYYQVMVEYDYIEGMYSEKLATRETWIELPLSLYETPNCQAFDWHVRLMRQTGVSQDGQIQGEPVSYDSLMPYLVWDYPAGQRPDDWKSCPNAQF
;
A
#
# COMPACT_ATOMS: atom_id res chain seq x y z
N LEU A 1 -5.08 -15.42 1.74
CA LEU A 1 -4.59 -14.44 0.75
C LEU A 1 -4.81 -13.06 1.35
N GLY A 2 -3.76 -12.46 1.90
CA GLY A 2 -3.80 -11.07 2.38
C GLY A 2 -3.32 -10.14 1.26
N PHE A 3 -3.80 -8.90 1.26
CA PHE A 3 -3.23 -7.84 0.44
C PHE A 3 -2.28 -7.04 1.33
N SER A 4 -0.98 -7.10 1.04
CA SER A 4 0.01 -6.27 1.70
C SER A 4 0.46 -5.22 0.70
N PRO A 5 0.24 -3.92 0.98
CA PRO A 5 0.73 -2.87 0.11
C PRO A 5 2.27 -2.89 0.06
N VAL A 6 2.78 -2.61 -1.14
CA VAL A 6 4.20 -2.69 -1.48
C VAL A 6 4.71 -1.27 -1.62
N ARG A 7 5.75 -0.92 -0.85
CA ARG A 7 6.32 0.43 -0.86
C ARG A 7 7.36 0.62 -1.96
N GLU A 8 8.08 -0.43 -2.31
CA GLU A 8 9.15 -0.39 -3.30
C GLU A 8 9.27 -1.76 -3.98
N ILE A 9 9.52 -1.76 -5.30
CA ILE A 9 9.93 -2.94 -6.07
C ILE A 9 11.27 -2.60 -6.72
N GLY A 10 12.28 -3.41 -6.43
CA GLY A 10 13.62 -3.32 -7.00
C GLY A 10 13.68 -3.75 -8.47
N PRO A 11 14.89 -3.78 -9.06
CA PRO A 11 15.06 -4.15 -10.45
C PRO A 11 14.67 -5.61 -10.70
N PHE A 12 14.12 -5.87 -11.90
CA PHE A 12 13.83 -7.23 -12.34
C PHE A 12 15.08 -7.91 -12.88
N GLU A 13 15.45 -9.01 -12.25
CA GLU A 13 16.52 -9.89 -12.69
C GLU A 13 15.94 -11.15 -13.34
N ARG A 14 16.51 -11.57 -14.47
CA ARG A 14 16.12 -12.85 -15.09
C ARG A 14 16.58 -14.02 -14.21
N THR A 15 15.71 -15.00 -14.06
CA THR A 15 15.97 -16.24 -13.34
C THR A 15 15.23 -17.40 -13.99
N THR A 16 15.30 -18.58 -13.39
CA THR A 16 14.53 -19.76 -13.81
C THR A 16 13.74 -20.30 -12.64
N PHE A 17 12.46 -20.60 -12.85
CA PHE A 17 11.60 -21.21 -11.84
C PHE A 17 10.95 -22.47 -12.38
N LYS A 18 11.23 -23.62 -11.75
CA LYS A 18 10.74 -24.94 -12.20
C LYS A 18 11.00 -25.24 -13.69
N GLY A 19 12.10 -24.69 -14.24
CA GLY A 19 12.48 -24.85 -15.65
C GLY A 19 11.86 -23.84 -16.62
N TRP A 20 11.01 -22.93 -16.14
CA TRP A 20 10.47 -21.83 -16.93
C TRP A 20 11.35 -20.58 -16.80
N ASP A 21 11.39 -19.78 -17.87
CA ASP A 21 11.95 -18.42 -17.83
C ASP A 21 11.13 -17.57 -16.85
N ALA A 22 11.82 -16.88 -15.95
CA ALA A 22 11.21 -16.09 -14.90
C ALA A 22 11.96 -14.78 -14.68
N TRP A 23 11.32 -13.88 -13.96
CA TRP A 23 11.92 -12.65 -13.44
C TRP A 23 11.69 -12.59 -11.93
N GLN A 24 12.74 -12.23 -11.20
CA GLN A 24 12.67 -11.94 -9.77
C GLN A 24 12.88 -10.46 -9.52
N ALA A 25 12.21 -9.91 -8.52
CA ALA A 25 12.52 -8.59 -7.99
C ALA A 25 12.39 -8.62 -6.47
N THR A 26 13.31 -7.97 -5.76
CA THR A 26 13.12 -7.69 -4.34
C THR A 26 12.14 -6.53 -4.18
N GLY A 27 11.57 -6.36 -2.99
CA GLY A 27 10.69 -5.25 -2.66
C GLY A 27 10.54 -5.12 -1.15
N ARG A 28 9.92 -4.03 -0.71
CA ARG A 28 9.67 -3.78 0.72
C ARG A 28 8.18 -3.65 0.97
N SER A 29 7.68 -4.34 2.00
CA SER A 29 6.28 -4.24 2.45
C SER A 29 6.08 -3.02 3.37
N GLN A 30 4.82 -2.69 3.68
CA GLN A 30 4.46 -1.64 4.62
C GLN A 30 4.82 -1.95 6.09
N PHE A 31 4.76 -3.22 6.52
CA PHE A 31 4.50 -3.54 7.94
C PHE A 31 5.70 -3.91 8.80
N SER A 32 6.90 -4.07 8.24
CA SER A 32 8.20 -4.05 8.94
C SER A 32 9.29 -4.39 7.91
N TYR A 33 10.53 -4.58 8.36
CA TYR A 33 11.74 -4.99 7.63
C TYR A 33 11.65 -6.27 6.76
N GLU A 34 10.46 -6.69 6.36
CA GLU A 34 10.22 -7.88 5.57
C GLU A 34 10.56 -7.60 4.11
N ASP A 35 11.69 -8.16 3.68
CA ASP A 35 12.03 -8.28 2.28
C ASP A 35 10.95 -9.12 1.59
N VAL A 36 10.28 -8.50 0.62
CA VAL A 36 9.36 -9.20 -0.27
C VAL A 36 10.15 -9.63 -1.49
N ALA A 37 10.09 -10.92 -1.83
CA ALA A 37 10.55 -11.40 -3.11
C ALA A 37 9.36 -11.60 -4.05
N TRP A 38 9.43 -10.95 -5.20
CA TRP A 38 8.50 -11.12 -6.30
C TRP A 38 9.07 -12.09 -7.31
N LEU A 39 8.23 -12.99 -7.80
CA LEU A 39 8.55 -13.89 -8.90
C LEU A 39 7.46 -13.81 -9.96
N ILE A 40 7.88 -13.52 -11.20
CA ILE A 40 7.02 -13.46 -12.38
C ILE A 40 7.45 -14.55 -13.34
N PHE A 41 6.53 -15.40 -13.78
CA PHE A 41 6.82 -16.42 -14.79
C PHE A 41 5.58 -16.76 -15.59
N TYR A 42 5.80 -17.24 -16.82
CA TYR A 42 4.74 -17.70 -17.71
C TYR A 42 4.72 -19.23 -17.73
N THR A 43 3.56 -19.83 -17.48
CA THR A 43 3.33 -21.28 -17.55
C THR A 43 2.67 -21.63 -18.88
N PRO A 44 3.39 -22.21 -19.85
CA PRO A 44 2.83 -22.54 -21.17
C PRO A 44 1.75 -23.62 -21.11
N GLU A 45 1.75 -24.47 -20.09
CA GLU A 45 0.82 -25.60 -19.94
C GLU A 45 -0.63 -25.16 -19.74
N VAL A 46 -0.82 -23.94 -19.21
CA VAL A 46 -2.14 -23.35 -18.93
C VAL A 46 -2.31 -21.96 -19.53
N ASP A 47 -1.35 -21.49 -20.34
CA ASP A 47 -1.35 -20.16 -20.99
C ASP A 47 -1.63 -19.01 -20.01
N LYS A 48 -0.86 -18.95 -18.91
CA LYS A 48 -1.02 -17.92 -17.87
C LYS A 48 0.31 -17.35 -17.39
N THR A 49 0.30 -16.06 -17.09
CA THR A 49 1.37 -15.38 -16.36
C THR A 49 1.02 -15.35 -14.88
N TRP A 50 1.96 -15.78 -14.05
CA TRP A 50 1.84 -15.78 -12.61
C TRP A 50 2.68 -14.66 -12.02
N PHE A 51 2.17 -14.08 -10.94
CA PHE A 51 2.86 -13.09 -10.13
C PHE A 51 2.75 -13.52 -8.67
N ILE A 52 3.87 -13.88 -8.05
CA ILE A 52 3.91 -14.39 -6.67
C ILE A 52 4.75 -13.44 -5.83
N GLY A 53 4.15 -12.94 -4.75
CA GLY A 53 4.85 -12.19 -3.71
C GLY A 53 5.04 -13.05 -2.49
N THR A 54 6.27 -13.12 -1.99
CA THR A 54 6.61 -13.88 -0.79
C THR A 54 7.16 -12.93 0.24
N ILE A 55 6.46 -12.78 1.36
CA ILE A 55 6.94 -12.03 2.50
C ILE A 55 7.85 -12.98 3.29
N ALA A 56 9.15 -12.67 3.35
CA ALA A 56 10.07 -13.46 4.16
C ALA A 56 9.87 -13.12 5.64
N VAL A 57 8.88 -13.76 6.27
CA VAL A 57 8.81 -13.81 7.74
C VAL A 57 10.00 -14.67 8.17
N LEU A 58 10.97 -14.08 8.87
CA LEU A 58 12.13 -14.81 9.39
C LEU A 58 11.63 -16.08 10.10
N PRO A 59 11.88 -17.29 9.57
CA PRO A 59 11.43 -18.50 10.23
C PRO A 59 12.18 -18.67 11.55
N PRO A 60 11.64 -19.46 12.50
CA PRO A 60 12.45 -19.96 13.61
C PRO A 60 13.77 -20.54 13.06
N GLY A 61 14.89 -20.20 13.70
CA GLY A 61 16.22 -20.57 13.20
C GLY A 61 16.33 -22.06 12.88
N GLY A 62 16.91 -22.38 11.71
CA GLY A 62 17.12 -23.76 11.24
C GLY A 62 16.24 -24.20 10.06
N ILE A 63 15.35 -23.34 9.56
CA ILE A 63 14.56 -23.60 8.35
C ILE A 63 14.97 -22.60 7.25
N ASP A 64 15.31 -23.10 6.06
CA ASP A 64 15.39 -22.27 4.85
C ASP A 64 13.96 -21.99 4.36
N ALA A 65 13.43 -20.80 4.70
CA ALA A 65 12.09 -20.38 4.32
C ALA A 65 11.88 -20.40 2.80
N HIS A 66 12.91 -20.08 2.01
CA HIS A 66 12.79 -20.10 0.55
C HIS A 66 12.68 -21.53 0.02
N ALA A 67 13.36 -22.50 0.63
CA ALA A 67 13.24 -23.92 0.26
C ALA A 67 11.85 -24.48 0.60
N ALA A 68 11.39 -24.28 1.84
CA ALA A 68 10.08 -24.75 2.28
C ALA A 68 8.93 -24.17 1.43
N LEU A 69 9.05 -22.89 1.05
CA LEU A 69 8.07 -22.24 0.20
C LEU A 69 8.11 -22.79 -1.24
N ARG A 70 9.30 -23.01 -1.82
CA ARG A 70 9.45 -23.65 -3.15
C ARG A 70 8.79 -25.04 -3.20
N GLU A 71 8.90 -25.82 -2.13
CA GLU A 71 8.25 -27.13 -1.98
C GLU A 71 6.73 -27.02 -1.83
N SER A 72 6.22 -25.96 -1.19
CA SER A 72 4.77 -25.75 -1.03
C SER A 72 4.02 -25.40 -2.33
N PHE A 73 4.75 -24.99 -3.38
CA PHE A 73 4.19 -24.66 -4.70
C PHE A 73 4.13 -25.86 -5.65
N ASP A 74 4.08 -27.09 -5.17
CA ASP A 74 3.86 -28.22 -6.06
C ASP A 74 2.53 -28.03 -6.81
N VAL A 75 2.66 -27.89 -8.12
CA VAL A 75 1.52 -27.77 -9.02
C VAL A 75 0.92 -29.16 -9.04
N ASP A 76 -0.23 -29.35 -8.41
CA ASP A 76 -0.99 -30.58 -8.56
C ASP A 76 -1.58 -30.60 -9.97
N PRO A 77 -1.05 -31.42 -10.89
CA PRO A 77 -1.52 -31.43 -12.26
C PRO A 77 -2.94 -32.00 -12.40
N THR A 78 -3.50 -32.55 -11.32
CA THR A 78 -4.88 -33.05 -11.27
C THR A 78 -5.89 -31.97 -10.89
N VAL A 79 -5.42 -30.83 -10.35
CA VAL A 79 -6.26 -29.67 -10.03
C VAL A 79 -6.28 -28.73 -11.22
N HIS A 80 -7.34 -28.85 -12.03
CA HIS A 80 -7.56 -27.98 -13.18
C HIS A 80 -8.18 -26.65 -12.75
N ALA A 81 -7.46 -25.54 -12.96
CA ALA A 81 -7.95 -24.17 -12.71
C ALA A 81 -8.79 -23.64 -13.89
N ASP A 82 -9.77 -24.45 -14.30
CA ASP A 82 -10.66 -24.19 -15.45
C ASP A 82 -11.93 -23.43 -15.03
N GLY A 83 -11.96 -22.94 -13.79
CA GLY A 83 -13.06 -22.16 -13.25
C GLY A 83 -13.23 -20.87 -14.04
N VAL A 84 -14.39 -20.72 -14.68
CA VAL A 84 -14.83 -19.42 -15.20
C VAL A 84 -15.30 -18.61 -14.00
N ALA A 85 -14.76 -17.40 -13.82
CA ALA A 85 -15.24 -16.50 -12.79
C ALA A 85 -16.77 -16.30 -12.98
N PRO A 86 -17.59 -16.43 -11.93
CA PRO A 86 -19.05 -16.37 -12.05
C PRO A 86 -19.55 -15.01 -12.58
N SER A 87 -18.71 -13.98 -12.49
CA SER A 87 -18.91 -12.66 -13.07
C SER A 87 -17.57 -12.09 -13.56
N PRO A 88 -17.58 -11.21 -14.57
CA PRO A 88 -16.41 -10.42 -14.92
C PRO A 88 -15.86 -9.67 -13.70
N LEU A 89 -14.54 -9.52 -13.62
CA LEU A 89 -13.91 -8.65 -12.63
C LEU A 89 -14.35 -7.20 -12.88
N VAL A 90 -14.52 -6.43 -11.81
CA VAL A 90 -14.79 -5.00 -11.92
C VAL A 90 -13.61 -4.34 -12.63
N GLN A 91 -13.90 -3.63 -13.71
CA GLN A 91 -12.89 -2.91 -14.46
C GLN A 91 -12.69 -1.53 -13.84
N LEU A 92 -11.61 -1.38 -13.08
CA LEU A 92 -11.22 -0.13 -12.44
C LEU A 92 -10.39 0.74 -13.39
N LEU A 93 -10.48 2.05 -13.21
CA LEU A 93 -9.59 3.01 -13.86
C LEU A 93 -8.16 2.92 -13.29
N PRO A 94 -7.15 3.39 -14.05
CA PRO A 94 -5.80 3.58 -13.52
C PRO A 94 -5.79 4.38 -12.23
N ALA A 95 -4.81 4.09 -11.38
CA ALA A 95 -4.65 4.79 -10.12
C ALA A 95 -4.29 6.28 -10.32
N PRO A 96 -4.68 7.18 -9.40
CA PRO A 96 -4.20 8.55 -9.40
C PRO A 96 -2.66 8.61 -9.30
N GLU A 97 -2.02 9.42 -10.13
CA GLU A 97 -0.58 9.69 -10.05
C GLU A 97 -0.32 10.74 -8.97
N LEU A 98 0.51 10.42 -7.98
CA LEU A 98 0.83 11.33 -6.88
C LEU A 98 1.92 12.32 -7.29
N LEU A 99 1.73 13.59 -6.93
CA LEU A 99 2.61 14.69 -7.33
C LEU A 99 3.43 15.23 -6.17
N GLU A 100 2.76 15.54 -5.05
CA GLU A 100 3.36 16.14 -3.86
C GLU A 100 2.70 15.55 -2.61
N PRO A 101 3.43 15.41 -1.50
CA PRO A 101 4.87 15.61 -1.38
C PRO A 101 5.68 14.50 -2.06
N ALA A 102 6.98 14.75 -2.25
CA ALA A 102 7.90 13.70 -2.66
C ALA A 102 8.00 12.62 -1.57
N MET A 103 8.31 11.38 -1.96
CA MET A 103 8.51 10.29 -1.01
C MET A 103 9.64 10.63 -0.01
N GLY A 104 9.32 10.58 1.27
CA GLY A 104 10.22 10.90 2.38
C GLY A 104 10.48 12.40 2.59
N GLU A 105 9.73 13.28 1.94
CA GLU A 105 9.82 14.72 2.17
C GLU A 105 9.52 15.04 3.64
N LYS A 106 10.25 16.03 4.18
CA LYS A 106 10.25 16.35 5.61
C LYS A 106 9.55 17.67 5.87
N PHE A 107 8.65 17.65 6.83
CA PHE A 107 7.91 18.80 7.32
C PHE A 107 8.21 19.00 8.80
N SER A 108 8.18 20.24 9.28
CA SER A 108 8.43 20.57 10.68
C SER A 108 7.38 21.55 11.19
N GLY A 109 6.79 21.20 12.33
CA GLY A 109 5.80 22.04 12.99
C GLY A 109 4.47 22.14 12.28
N THR A 110 3.66 23.11 12.73
CA THR A 110 2.28 23.35 12.27
C THR A 110 2.14 24.64 11.46
N ASP A 111 3.24 25.37 11.28
CA ASP A 111 3.25 26.67 10.58
C ASP A 111 3.23 26.49 9.05
N GLU A 112 3.67 25.32 8.56
CA GLU A 112 3.62 24.94 7.14
C GLU A 112 2.66 23.75 6.97
N PRO A 113 1.48 23.95 6.35
CA PRO A 113 0.53 22.87 6.16
C PRO A 113 1.06 21.85 5.15
N VAL A 114 0.97 20.57 5.49
CA VAL A 114 1.26 19.49 4.53
C VAL A 114 0.09 19.35 3.56
N VAL A 115 0.35 19.61 2.28
CA VAL A 115 -0.64 19.49 1.20
C VAL A 115 -0.30 18.31 0.32
N LEU A 116 -1.21 17.35 0.25
CA LEU A 116 -1.12 16.21 -0.66
C LEU A 116 -1.73 16.59 -2.00
N ARG A 117 -1.08 16.24 -3.12
CA ARG A 117 -1.53 16.53 -4.49
C ARG A 117 -1.38 15.33 -5.42
N TRP A 118 -2.30 15.21 -6.36
CA TRP A 118 -2.30 14.16 -7.37
C TRP A 118 -2.85 14.65 -8.70
N GLN A 119 -2.61 13.90 -9.77
CA GLN A 119 -3.25 14.13 -11.06
C GLN A 119 -4.70 13.63 -11.06
N PRO A 120 -5.63 14.35 -11.71
CA PRO A 120 -6.98 13.84 -11.89
C PRO A 120 -6.98 12.59 -12.78
N VAL A 121 -7.69 11.54 -12.37
CA VAL A 121 -7.88 10.33 -13.19
C VAL A 121 -8.82 10.62 -14.37
N LYS A 122 -9.84 11.45 -14.12
CA LYS A 122 -10.81 11.95 -15.09
C LYS A 122 -11.57 13.15 -14.53
N GLU A 123 -12.46 13.73 -15.32
CA GLU A 123 -13.49 14.63 -14.81
C GLU A 123 -14.47 13.87 -13.90
N LEU A 124 -14.69 14.39 -12.70
CA LEU A 124 -15.50 13.73 -11.67
C LEU A 124 -16.99 13.86 -11.98
N ALA A 125 -17.71 12.74 -11.95
CA ALA A 125 -19.16 12.75 -11.93
C ALA A 125 -19.69 13.41 -10.63
N PRO A 126 -20.96 13.84 -10.58
CA PRO A 126 -21.53 14.49 -9.40
C PRO A 126 -21.48 13.64 -8.13
N ASP A 127 -21.47 12.32 -8.29
CA ASP A 127 -21.43 11.30 -7.23
C ASP A 127 -20.02 10.75 -6.98
N GLU A 128 -18.97 11.32 -7.55
CA GLU A 128 -17.60 10.84 -7.36
C GLU A 128 -16.73 11.76 -6.49
N TYR A 129 -15.75 11.17 -5.81
CA TYR A 129 -14.82 11.89 -4.95
C TYR A 129 -13.51 11.11 -4.83
N TYR A 130 -12.42 11.81 -4.53
CA TYR A 130 -11.18 11.19 -4.10
C TYR A 130 -11.24 10.87 -2.62
N GLN A 131 -10.98 9.61 -2.27
CA GLN A 131 -10.67 9.20 -0.91
C GLN A 131 -9.16 9.22 -0.74
N VAL A 132 -8.71 9.90 0.31
CA VAL A 132 -7.32 9.91 0.74
C VAL A 132 -7.24 9.13 2.04
N MET A 133 -6.42 8.09 2.07
CA MET A 133 -6.09 7.37 3.29
C MET A 133 -4.75 7.87 3.79
N VAL A 134 -4.66 8.17 5.08
CA VAL A 134 -3.40 8.46 5.76
C VAL A 134 -3.22 7.46 6.88
N GLU A 135 -2.13 6.71 6.83
CA GLU A 135 -1.82 5.65 7.79
C GLU A 135 -0.58 6.02 8.59
N TYR A 136 -0.63 5.75 9.90
CA TYR A 136 0.46 6.08 10.81
C TYR A 136 0.51 5.12 11.98
N ASP A 137 1.73 4.87 12.45
CA ASP A 137 1.97 4.04 13.62
C ASP A 137 1.93 4.90 14.89
N TYR A 138 1.35 4.34 15.94
CA TYR A 138 1.44 4.86 17.30
C TYR A 138 1.39 3.73 18.33
N ILE A 139 2.39 3.67 19.21
CA ILE A 139 2.59 2.51 20.11
C ILE A 139 2.54 1.23 19.27
N GLU A 140 1.86 0.16 19.71
CA GLU A 140 1.77 -1.12 19.00
C GLU A 140 0.62 -1.17 17.97
N GLY A 141 0.05 -0.03 17.59
CA GLY A 141 -1.11 0.05 16.69
C GLY A 141 -0.82 0.82 15.40
N MET A 142 -1.41 0.33 14.30
CA MET A 142 -1.56 1.12 13.07
C MET A 142 -2.92 1.82 13.09
N TYR A 143 -2.91 3.12 12.85
CA TYR A 143 -4.09 3.97 12.75
C TYR A 143 -4.25 4.47 11.32
N SER A 144 -5.49 4.77 10.93
CA SER A 144 -5.81 5.27 9.60
C SER A 144 -6.84 6.39 9.67
N GLU A 145 -6.56 7.49 8.99
CA GLU A 145 -7.51 8.59 8.79
C GLU A 145 -8.03 8.57 7.35
N LYS A 146 -9.37 8.64 7.21
CA LYS A 146 -10.05 8.65 5.90
C LYS A 146 -10.55 10.04 5.61
N LEU A 147 -9.98 10.67 4.60
CA LEU A 147 -10.37 11.98 4.12
C LEU A 147 -11.07 11.86 2.76
N ALA A 148 -12.00 12.78 2.47
CA ALA A 148 -12.73 12.81 1.21
C ALA A 148 -12.72 14.22 0.64
N THR A 149 -12.45 14.34 -0.67
CA THR A 149 -12.46 15.62 -1.38
C THR A 149 -12.84 15.41 -2.86
N ARG A 150 -13.38 16.44 -3.50
CA ARG A 150 -13.55 16.48 -4.96
C ARG A 150 -12.40 17.17 -5.68
N GLU A 151 -11.54 17.84 -4.93
CA GLU A 151 -10.34 18.50 -5.43
C GLU A 151 -9.23 17.47 -5.68
N THR A 152 -8.22 17.83 -6.47
CA THR A 152 -7.01 17.01 -6.67
C THR A 152 -5.90 17.33 -5.67
N TRP A 153 -6.29 17.87 -4.52
CA TRP A 153 -5.42 18.19 -3.40
C TRP A 153 -6.20 18.12 -2.09
N ILE A 154 -5.48 17.89 -0.99
CA ILE A 154 -6.02 18.04 0.37
C ILE A 154 -4.93 18.48 1.33
N GLU A 155 -5.28 19.37 2.25
CA GLU A 155 -4.43 19.70 3.39
C GLU A 155 -4.66 18.68 4.51
N LEU A 156 -3.58 18.13 5.06
CA LEU A 156 -3.69 17.19 6.18
C LEU A 156 -4.18 17.93 7.45
N PRO A 157 -5.21 17.43 8.13
CA PRO A 157 -5.79 18.08 9.30
C PRO A 157 -4.79 18.17 10.46
N LEU A 158 -4.86 19.27 11.22
CA LEU A 158 -3.98 19.53 12.35
C LEU A 158 -3.98 18.39 13.40
N SER A 159 -5.11 17.70 13.55
CA SER A 159 -5.26 16.57 14.47
C SER A 159 -4.29 15.42 14.20
N LEU A 160 -3.82 15.24 12.96
CA LEU A 160 -2.80 14.23 12.65
C LEU A 160 -1.45 14.58 13.27
N TYR A 161 -1.11 15.86 13.34
CA TYR A 161 0.13 16.35 13.95
C TYR A 161 0.04 16.38 15.48
N GLU A 162 -1.13 16.69 16.03
CA GLU A 162 -1.35 16.75 17.48
C GLU A 162 -1.43 15.35 18.11
N THR A 163 -1.86 14.35 17.35
CA THR A 163 -1.93 12.97 17.81
C THR A 163 -0.52 12.40 17.89
N PRO A 164 -0.08 11.87 19.05
CA PRO A 164 1.18 11.15 19.14
C PRO A 164 1.29 10.08 18.05
N ASN A 165 2.39 10.11 17.29
CA ASN A 165 2.62 9.23 16.15
C ASN A 165 4.13 9.04 15.93
N CYS A 166 4.50 8.15 15.01
CA CYS A 166 5.89 7.83 14.69
C CYS A 166 6.55 8.69 13.61
N GLN A 167 6.06 9.93 13.43
CA GLN A 167 6.58 10.93 12.50
C GLN A 167 6.52 10.54 11.02
N ALA A 168 5.93 9.39 10.68
CA ALA A 168 5.79 8.93 9.32
C ALA A 168 4.31 8.76 9.01
N PHE A 169 3.86 9.42 7.95
CA PHE A 169 2.52 9.29 7.41
C PHE A 169 2.61 8.63 6.04
N ASP A 170 2.20 7.36 5.95
CA ASP A 170 1.92 6.70 4.68
C ASP A 170 0.62 7.26 4.12
N TRP A 171 0.51 7.43 2.81
CA TRP A 171 -0.74 7.89 2.23
C TRP A 171 -0.97 7.35 0.83
N HIS A 172 -2.24 7.17 0.48
CA HIS A 172 -2.64 6.81 -0.87
C HIS A 172 -4.00 7.43 -1.21
N VAL A 173 -4.27 7.52 -2.51
CA VAL A 173 -5.48 8.13 -3.07
C VAL A 173 -6.17 7.15 -3.99
N ARG A 174 -7.50 7.13 -3.93
CA ARG A 174 -8.33 6.42 -4.90
C ARG A 174 -9.55 7.23 -5.28
N LEU A 175 -10.03 7.03 -6.50
CA LEU A 175 -11.31 7.56 -6.95
C LEU A 175 -12.45 6.63 -6.49
N MET A 176 -13.46 7.22 -5.87
CA MET A 176 -14.62 6.55 -5.32
C MET A 176 -15.91 7.09 -5.95
N ARG A 177 -16.93 6.24 -6.07
CA ARG A 177 -18.31 6.64 -6.30
C ARG A 177 -19.06 6.57 -4.98
N GLN A 178 -19.71 7.65 -4.58
CA GLN A 178 -20.56 7.71 -3.41
C GLN A 178 -21.82 6.87 -3.62
N THR A 179 -22.04 5.92 -2.71
CA THR A 179 -23.23 5.05 -2.69
C THR A 179 -24.14 5.32 -1.49
N GLY A 180 -23.65 6.09 -0.52
CA GLY A 180 -24.43 6.46 0.66
C GLY A 180 -23.65 7.34 1.64
N VAL A 181 -24.26 7.56 2.79
CA VAL A 181 -23.66 8.22 3.94
C VAL A 181 -24.03 7.38 5.17
N SER A 182 -23.06 7.10 6.04
CA SER A 182 -23.31 6.35 7.27
C SER A 182 -24.16 7.15 8.26
N GLN A 183 -24.65 6.50 9.33
CA GLN A 183 -25.36 7.19 10.42
C GLN A 183 -24.50 8.27 11.09
N ASP A 184 -23.17 8.10 11.05
CA ASP A 184 -22.20 9.02 11.63
C ASP A 184 -21.74 10.12 10.65
N GLY A 185 -22.39 10.22 9.48
CA GLY A 185 -22.09 11.25 8.47
C GLY A 185 -20.90 10.92 7.56
N GLN A 186 -20.31 9.74 7.67
CA GLN A 186 -19.17 9.34 6.84
C GLN A 186 -19.64 8.92 5.44
N ILE A 187 -18.98 9.44 4.39
CA ILE A 187 -19.31 9.08 3.01
C ILE A 187 -18.97 7.60 2.79
N GLN A 188 -19.92 6.86 2.23
CA GLN A 188 -19.71 5.49 1.80
C GLN A 188 -19.62 5.44 0.28
N GLY A 189 -18.78 4.56 -0.25
CA GLY A 189 -18.61 4.44 -1.68
C GLY A 189 -17.97 3.13 -2.12
N GLU A 190 -17.97 2.96 -3.44
CA GLU A 190 -17.29 1.87 -4.15
C GLU A 190 -16.11 2.42 -4.95
N PRO A 191 -15.02 1.64 -5.10
CA PRO A 191 -13.87 2.07 -5.87
C PRO A 191 -14.20 2.18 -7.36
N VAL A 192 -13.76 3.27 -7.97
CA VAL A 192 -13.79 3.51 -9.42
C VAL A 192 -12.39 3.37 -10.02
N SER A 193 -11.34 3.63 -9.23
CA SER A 193 -9.94 3.39 -9.61
C SER A 193 -9.24 2.40 -8.68
N TYR A 194 -8.09 1.92 -9.13
CA TYR A 194 -7.06 1.37 -8.24
C TYR A 194 -6.56 2.42 -7.25
N ASP A 195 -5.98 1.96 -6.14
CA ASP A 195 -5.23 2.80 -5.21
C ASP A 195 -3.94 3.29 -5.88
N SER A 196 -3.54 4.53 -5.59
CA SER A 196 -2.22 5.02 -5.96
C SER A 196 -1.12 4.19 -5.30
N LEU A 197 0.12 4.45 -5.72
CA LEU A 197 1.26 4.08 -4.88
C LEU A 197 1.11 4.71 -3.49
N MET A 198 1.81 4.13 -2.52
CA MET A 198 1.74 4.56 -1.13
C MET A 198 3.10 5.11 -0.66
N PRO A 199 3.43 6.35 -1.02
CA PRO A 199 4.58 7.03 -0.46
C PRO A 199 4.33 7.38 1.00
N TYR A 200 5.40 7.75 1.69
CA TYR A 200 5.33 8.33 3.01
C TYR A 200 5.92 9.74 3.00
N LEU A 201 5.53 10.54 3.97
CA LEU A 201 6.19 11.79 4.33
C LEU A 201 6.62 11.72 5.80
N VAL A 202 7.59 12.55 6.16
CA VAL A 202 8.08 12.66 7.53
C VAL A 202 7.64 13.98 8.14
N TRP A 203 7.06 13.94 9.33
CA TRP A 203 6.63 15.11 10.07
C TRP A 203 7.33 15.16 11.43
N ASP A 204 8.03 16.27 11.71
CA ASP A 204 8.72 16.50 12.96
C ASP A 204 7.98 17.52 13.85
N TYR A 205 7.90 17.21 15.16
CA TYR A 205 7.45 18.17 16.17
C TYR A 205 8.34 19.42 16.16
N PRO A 206 7.77 20.61 16.42
CA PRO A 206 8.58 21.79 16.70
C PRO A 206 9.58 21.53 17.82
N ALA A 207 10.72 22.22 17.79
CA ALA A 207 11.74 22.11 18.82
C ALA A 207 11.15 22.32 20.23
N GLY A 208 11.31 21.32 21.11
CA GLY A 208 10.80 21.37 22.49
C GLY A 208 9.31 21.04 22.67
N GLN A 209 8.60 20.69 21.59
CA GLN A 209 7.19 20.27 21.64
C GLN A 209 7.00 18.75 21.46
N ARG A 210 8.09 17.99 21.43
CA ARG A 210 8.02 16.53 21.34
C ARG A 210 7.43 15.95 22.63
N PRO A 211 6.41 15.06 22.57
CA PRO A 211 5.88 14.39 23.75
C PRO A 211 6.93 13.51 24.46
N ASP A 212 6.93 13.50 25.79
CA ASP A 212 7.88 12.74 26.63
C ASP A 212 7.69 11.21 26.54
N ASP A 213 6.51 10.76 26.11
CA ASP A 213 6.09 9.35 25.95
C ASP A 213 6.43 8.75 24.56
N TRP A 214 7.17 9.48 23.73
CA TRP A 214 7.66 9.11 22.40
C TRP A 214 8.33 7.72 22.26
N LYS A 215 8.77 7.08 23.35
CA LYS A 215 9.60 5.87 23.34
C LYS A 215 8.95 4.60 22.77
N SER A 216 7.72 4.67 22.27
CA SER A 216 6.90 3.51 21.94
C SER A 216 6.71 3.23 20.46
N CYS A 217 7.44 3.88 19.54
CA CYS A 217 7.38 3.52 18.12
C CYS A 217 8.01 2.15 17.86
N PRO A 218 7.21 1.11 17.55
CA PRO A 218 7.70 -0.27 17.39
C PRO A 218 8.54 -0.40 16.12
N ASN A 219 8.27 0.48 15.16
CA ASN A 219 8.93 0.58 13.88
C ASN A 219 9.59 1.96 13.76
N ALA A 220 10.59 2.26 14.59
CA ALA A 220 11.52 3.34 14.24
C ALA A 220 12.18 2.93 12.90
N GLN A 221 11.62 3.36 11.78
CA GLN A 221 12.13 3.13 10.43
C GLN A 221 13.35 4.03 10.13
N PHE A 222 13.99 4.53 11.18
CA PHE A 222 15.15 5.43 11.18
C PHE A 222 16.14 5.05 12.29
#